data_AF-A0A8C0VTH4-F1
#
_entry.id   AF-A0A8C0VTH4-F1
#
_cell.length_a   1.000
_cell.length_b   1.000
_cell.length_c   1.000
_cell.angle_alpha   90.00
_cell.angle_beta   90.00
_cell.angle_gamma   90.00
#
_symmetry.space_group_name_H-M   'P 1'
#
loop_
_entity.id
_entity.type
_entity.pdbx_description
1 polymer ?
#
loop_
_entity_poly.entity_id
_entity_poly.type
_entity_poly.pdbx_seq_one_letter_code
_entity_poly.pdbx_strand_id
1 'polypeptide(L)' 'VRLGMTTGRLQSGVNTLQGFKEDKRNKVTPVLYLNYGPYSSYAPHYDSTFANISKDDSDLIYSTYGEDSGLPSDFR' A
#
# COMPACT_ATOMS: atom_id res chain seq x y z
N VAL A 1 48.94 29.59 8.24
CA VAL A 1 47.64 29.41 7.54
C VAL A 1 46.77 28.50 8.40
N ARG A 2 45.54 28.92 8.76
CA ARG A 2 44.60 28.10 9.55
C ARG A 2 43.70 27.31 8.60
N LEU A 3 43.52 26.00 8.83
CA LEU A 3 42.74 25.10 7.95
C LEU A 3 41.34 25.63 7.61
N GLY A 4 40.66 26.29 8.54
CA GLY A 4 39.33 26.86 8.31
C GLY A 4 39.27 27.96 7.23
N MET A 5 40.41 28.52 6.82
CA MET A 5 40.49 29.49 5.72
C MET A 5 40.63 28.82 4.34
N THR A 6 41.05 27.55 4.30
CA THR A 6 41.19 26.78 3.06
C THR A 6 39.96 25.93 2.74
N THR A 7 39.07 25.71 3.70
CA THR A 7 37.87 24.89 3.56
C THR A 7 36.63 25.78 3.63
N GLY A 8 36.10 26.20 2.48
CA GLY A 8 34.86 26.99 2.39
C GLY A 8 33.61 26.18 2.76
N ARG A 9 32.47 26.86 2.97
CA ARG A 9 31.17 26.17 3.07
C ARG A 9 30.85 25.47 1.75
N LEU A 10 30.29 24.27 1.83
CA LEU A 10 29.85 23.51 0.66
C LEU A 10 28.77 24.30 -0.09
N GLN A 11 29.07 24.78 -1.30
CA GLN A 11 28.16 25.59 -2.12
C GLN A 11 27.11 24.74 -2.86
N SER A 12 27.37 23.45 -3.04
CA SER A 12 26.51 22.53 -3.80
C SER A 12 26.50 21.15 -3.13
N GLY A 13 25.29 20.63 -2.91
CA GLY A 13 25.03 19.33 -2.28
C GLY A 13 23.56 19.22 -1.86
N VAL A 14 23.08 18.01 -1.68
CA VAL A 14 21.74 17.75 -1.12
C VAL A 14 21.87 17.66 0.40
N ASN A 15 21.16 18.52 1.13
CA ASN A 15 21.19 18.56 2.62
C ASN A 15 20.35 17.45 3.28
N THR A 16 19.72 16.61 2.47
CA THR A 16 18.89 15.50 2.90
C THR A 16 19.35 14.24 2.21
N LEU A 17 19.21 13.10 2.89
CA LEU A 17 19.33 11.82 2.23
C LEU A 17 18.19 11.70 1.20
N GLN A 18 18.50 11.16 0.03
CA GLN A 18 17.48 10.81 -0.96
C GLN A 18 16.43 9.94 -0.26
N GLY A 19 15.18 10.39 -0.26
CA GLY A 19 14.09 9.68 0.41
C GLY A 19 13.95 8.25 -0.10
N PHE A 20 13.53 7.34 0.76
CA PHE A 20 13.22 5.99 0.35
C PHE A 20 11.97 6.01 -0.54
N LYS A 21 12.08 5.39 -1.72
CA LYS A 21 10.96 5.16 -2.61
C LYS A 21 10.61 3.67 -2.55
N GLU A 22 9.52 3.37 -1.86
CA GLU A 22 9.00 2.01 -1.73
C GLU A 22 8.79 1.35 -3.10
N ASP A 23 9.20 0.08 -3.22
CA ASP A 23 8.90 -0.71 -4.41
C ASP A 23 7.41 -1.06 -4.41
N LYS A 24 6.72 -0.83 -5.52
CA LYS A 24 5.28 -1.13 -5.64
C LYS A 24 4.97 -2.60 -5.34
N ARG A 25 5.93 -3.52 -5.58
CA ARG A 25 5.79 -4.95 -5.31
C ARG A 25 5.74 -5.29 -3.83
N ASN A 26 6.20 -4.39 -2.96
CA ASN A 26 6.15 -4.58 -1.51
C ASN A 26 4.77 -4.26 -0.93
N LYS A 27 3.89 -3.63 -1.72
CA LYS A 27 2.51 -3.37 -1.30
C LYS A 27 1.68 -4.64 -1.47
N VAL A 28 1.10 -5.11 -0.37
CA VAL A 28 0.10 -6.19 -0.39
C VAL A 28 -1.22 -5.65 -0.94
N THR A 29 -1.80 -6.40 -1.89
CA THR A 29 -3.11 -6.13 -2.50
C THR A 29 -3.98 -7.38 -2.30
N PRO A 30 -4.92 -7.38 -1.34
CA PRO A 30 -5.82 -8.51 -1.09
C PRO A 30 -6.85 -8.68 -2.20
N VAL A 31 -7.59 -9.79 -2.17
CA VAL A 31 -8.78 -9.96 -3.02
C VAL A 31 -9.84 -8.90 -2.68
N LEU A 32 -10.62 -8.51 -3.69
CA LEU A 32 -11.76 -7.61 -3.49
C LEU A 32 -13.01 -8.43 -3.17
N TYR A 33 -13.58 -8.27 -1.98
CA TYR A 33 -14.86 -8.90 -1.63
C TYR A 33 -16.03 -8.13 -2.23
N LEU A 34 -16.98 -8.87 -2.82
CA LEU A 34 -18.11 -8.31 -3.55
C LEU A 34 -19.41 -8.60 -2.79
N ASN A 35 -20.30 -7.61 -2.75
CA ASN A 35 -21.64 -7.77 -2.20
C ASN A 35 -22.68 -7.35 -3.23
N TYR A 36 -23.43 -8.32 -3.75
CA TYR A 36 -24.49 -8.11 -4.75
C TYR A 36 -25.89 -7.94 -4.14
N GLY A 37 -26.02 -7.97 -2.80
CA GLY A 37 -27.29 -7.83 -2.10
C GLY A 37 -28.09 -9.14 -1.94
N PRO A 38 -29.33 -9.08 -1.44
CA PRO A 38 -30.15 -10.27 -1.17
C PRO A 38 -30.41 -11.14 -2.41
N TYR A 39 -30.60 -12.46 -2.20
CA TYR A 39 -30.90 -13.46 -3.25
C TYR A 39 -29.83 -13.62 -4.35
N SER A 40 -28.57 -13.31 -4.04
CA SER A 40 -27.43 -13.36 -4.99
C SER A 40 -26.45 -14.52 -4.75
N SER A 41 -26.90 -15.65 -4.20
CA SER A 41 -26.03 -16.76 -3.77
C SER A 41 -25.18 -17.41 -4.87
N TYR A 42 -25.47 -17.14 -6.14
CA TYR A 42 -24.73 -17.65 -7.30
C TYR A 42 -23.83 -16.59 -7.95
N ALA A 43 -23.85 -15.35 -7.44
CA ALA A 43 -22.96 -14.31 -7.90
C ALA A 43 -21.53 -14.56 -7.38
N PRO A 44 -20.48 -14.17 -8.12
CA PRO A 44 -19.12 -14.23 -7.63
C PRO A 44 -18.97 -13.49 -6.30
N HIS A 45 -18.30 -14.09 -5.32
CA HIS A 45 -18.15 -13.49 -3.99
C HIS A 45 -16.90 -12.61 -3.85
N TYR A 46 -15.94 -12.73 -4.76
CA TYR A 46 -14.71 -11.95 -4.75
C TYR A 46 -14.13 -11.80 -6.17
N ASP A 47 -13.28 -10.79 -6.34
CA ASP A 47 -12.47 -10.54 -7.53
C ASP A 47 -10.97 -10.55 -7.16
N SER A 48 -10.19 -11.35 -7.88
CA SER A 48 -8.73 -11.51 -7.70
C SER A 48 -7.90 -10.90 -8.83
N THR A 49 -8.50 -10.15 -9.76
CA THR A 49 -7.83 -9.61 -10.97
C THR A 49 -6.55 -8.86 -10.67
N PHE A 50 -6.51 -8.12 -9.56
CA PHE A 50 -5.35 -7.32 -9.14
C PHE A 50 -4.71 -7.81 -7.83
N ALA A 51 -5.17 -8.94 -7.29
CA ALA A 51 -4.67 -9.46 -6.03
C ALA A 51 -3.25 -10.04 -6.21
N ASN A 52 -2.38 -9.83 -5.22
CA ASN A 52 -1.02 -10.38 -5.21
C ASN A 52 -0.75 -11.33 -4.04
N ILE A 53 -1.79 -11.62 -3.25
CA ILE A 53 -1.79 -12.63 -2.19
C ILE A 53 -2.96 -13.60 -2.39
N SER A 54 -2.90 -14.74 -1.73
CA SER A 54 -3.95 -15.76 -1.86
C SER A 54 -5.26 -15.31 -1.21
N LYS A 55 -6.36 -16.01 -1.54
CA LYS A 55 -7.64 -15.79 -0.86
C LYS A 55 -7.53 -16.08 0.63
N ASP A 56 -6.84 -17.15 1.01
CA ASP A 56 -6.71 -17.56 2.42
C ASP A 56 -5.96 -16.49 3.24
N ASP A 57 -4.88 -15.92 2.68
CA ASP A 57 -4.15 -14.80 3.32
C ASP A 57 -5.01 -13.53 3.39
N SER A 58 -5.80 -13.27 2.34
CA SER A 58 -6.72 -12.14 2.31
C SER A 58 -7.82 -12.28 3.36
N ASP A 59 -8.38 -13.49 3.52
CA ASP A 59 -9.39 -13.81 4.53
C ASP A 59 -8.81 -13.64 5.94
N LEU A 60 -7.55 -14.04 6.17
CA LEU A 60 -6.86 -13.83 7.44
C LEU A 60 -6.73 -12.34 7.77
N ILE A 61 -6.28 -11.53 6.81
CA ILE A 61 -6.18 -10.08 6.98
C ILE A 61 -7.57 -9.47 7.22
N TYR A 62 -8.58 -9.88 6.45
CA TYR A 62 -9.94 -9.38 6.57
C TYR A 62 -10.60 -9.77 7.89
N SER A 63 -10.38 -10.98 8.40
CA SER A 63 -10.87 -11.36 9.73
C SER A 63 -10.18 -10.60 10.86
N THR A 64 -8.95 -10.13 10.64
CA THR A 64 -8.18 -9.38 11.63
C THR A 64 -8.51 -7.89 11.63
N TYR A 65 -8.80 -7.30 10.46
CA TYR A 65 -8.92 -5.85 10.26
C TYR A 65 -10.16 -5.39 9.47
N GLY A 66 -11.05 -6.32 9.09
CA GLY A 66 -12.17 -6.07 8.18
C GLY A 66 -13.24 -5.12 8.72
N GLU A 67 -13.38 -5.07 10.05
CA GLU A 67 -14.26 -4.10 10.73
C GLU A 67 -13.69 -2.67 10.72
N ASP A 68 -12.35 -2.52 10.60
CA ASP A 68 -11.65 -1.24 10.59
C ASP A 68 -11.43 -0.68 9.17
N SER A 69 -11.61 -1.53 8.15
CA SER A 69 -11.48 -1.12 6.76
C SER A 69 -12.69 -0.29 6.33
N GLY A 70 -12.64 1.01 6.61
CA GLY A 70 -13.41 2.03 5.91
C GLY A 70 -13.07 2.01 4.42
N LEU A 71 -13.62 1.04 3.69
CA LEU A 71 -13.53 0.96 2.24
C LEU A 71 -14.09 2.28 1.69
N PRO A 72 -13.35 2.99 0.82
CA PRO A 72 -13.87 4.17 0.16
C PRO A 72 -15.17 3.78 -0.55
N SER A 73 -16.24 4.51 -0.25
CA SER A 73 -17.57 4.39 -0.84
C SER A 73 -17.63 4.71 -2.33
N ASP A 74 -16.49 4.91 -2.99
CA ASP A 74 -16.37 5.49 -4.34
C ASP A 74 -16.62 4.47 -5.47
N PHE A 75 -16.90 3.21 -5.13
CA PHE A 75 -17.33 2.18 -6.09
C PHE A 75 -18.72 1.60 -5.79
N ARG A 76 -19.60 2.36 -5.12
CA ARG A 76 -21.03 2.01 -5.06
C ARG A 76 -21.80 2.51 -6.28
#